data_AF-A0A530CN21-F1
#
_entry.id   AF-A0A530CN21-F1
#
_cell.length_a   1.000
_cell.length_b   1.000
_cell.length_c   1.000
_cell.angle_alpha   90.00
_cell.angle_beta   90.00
_cell.angle_gamma   90.00
#
_symmetry.space_group_name_H-M   'P 1'
#
loop_
_entity.id
_entity.type
_entity.pdbx_description
1 polymer ?
#
loop_
_entity_poly.entity_id
_entity_poly.type
_entity_poly.pdbx_seq_one_letter_code
_entity_poly.pdbx_strand_id
1 'polypeptide(L)' 'MARRISMATRSELVEAIVERYRSGIRSDKRLILDEFVAVTGYHRKHAIRVLRQRASKIPGNKRHSLRYGGDVREALVVLW' A
#
# COMPACT_ATOMS: atom_id res chain seq x y z
N MET A 1 -23.23 -9.94 5.35
CA MET A 1 -22.95 -8.49 5.25
C MET A 1 -21.56 -8.23 5.82
N ALA A 2 -20.56 -7.97 4.98
CA ALA A 2 -19.22 -7.62 5.45
C ALA A 2 -19.26 -6.24 6.12
N ARG A 3 -19.02 -6.20 7.43
CA ARG A 3 -18.87 -4.96 8.20
C ARG A 3 -17.72 -4.17 7.59
N ARG A 4 -18.01 -3.04 6.93
CA ARG A 4 -16.98 -2.13 6.41
C ARG A 4 -16.28 -1.49 7.60
N ILE A 5 -15.14 -2.05 7.97
CA ILE A 5 -14.22 -1.47 8.96
C ILE A 5 -13.76 -0.11 8.40
N SER A 6 -13.84 0.95 9.20
CA SER A 6 -13.40 2.29 8.77
C SER A 6 -11.90 2.28 8.49
N MET A 7 -11.40 3.14 7.59
CA MET A 7 -9.96 3.17 7.26
C MET A 7 -9.07 3.47 8.48
N ALA A 8 -9.58 4.20 9.46
CA ALA A 8 -8.88 4.48 10.72
C ALA A 8 -8.73 3.20 11.58
N THR A 9 -9.83 2.50 11.82
CA THR A 9 -9.81 1.23 12.58
C THR A 9 -9.02 0.14 11.86
N ARG A 10 -8.99 0.15 10.53
CA ARG A 10 -8.13 -0.73 9.74
C ARG A 10 -6.65 -0.42 9.93
N SER A 11 -6.27 0.85 10.06
CA SER A 11 -4.87 1.26 10.23
C SER A 11 -4.32 0.87 11.61
N GLU A 12 -5.11 1.06 12.66
CA GLU A 12 -4.74 0.62 14.03
C GLU A 12 -4.56 -0.90 14.10
N LEU A 13 -5.48 -1.65 13.49
CA LEU A 13 -5.40 -3.11 13.43
C LEU A 13 -4.20 -3.59 12.61
N VAL A 14 -3.84 -2.88 11.54
CA VAL A 14 -2.61 -3.15 10.77
C VAL A 14 -1.37 -2.91 11.63
N GLU A 15 -1.30 -1.81 12.37
CA GLU A 15 -0.12 -1.44 13.15
C GLU A 15 0.20 -2.46 14.25
N ALA A 16 -0.81 -2.92 14.99
CA ALA A 16 -0.65 -3.98 15.99
C ALA A 16 -0.21 -5.33 15.39
N ILE A 17 -0.71 -5.67 14.19
CA ILE A 17 -0.35 -6.91 13.50
C ILE A 17 1.05 -6.84 12.89
N VAL A 18 1.46 -5.67 12.40
CA VAL A 18 2.77 -5.43 11.79
C VAL A 18 3.90 -5.77 12.77
N GLU A 19 3.78 -5.35 14.03
CA GLU A 19 4.83 -5.60 15.02
C GLU A 19 4.98 -7.09 15.34
N ARG A 20 3.85 -7.79 15.51
CA ARG A 20 3.83 -9.25 15.71
C ARG A 20 4.35 -10.03 14.50
N TYR A 21 4.01 -9.59 13.29
CA TYR A 21 4.52 -10.18 12.05
C TYR A 21 6.04 -9.98 11.90
N ARG A 22 6.59 -8.88 12.41
CA ARG A 22 8.03 -8.61 12.35
C ARG A 22 8.81 -9.49 13.32
N SER A 23 8.35 -9.59 14.56
CA SER A 23 9.02 -10.32 15.65
C SER A 23 8.81 -11.84 15.60
N GLY A 24 7.74 -12.33 14.96
CA GLY A 24 7.43 -13.77 14.90
C GLY A 24 8.41 -14.61 14.06
N ILE A 25 8.35 -15.93 14.23
CA ILE A 25 9.12 -16.91 13.46
C ILE A 25 8.39 -17.18 12.12
N ARG A 26 9.03 -17.87 11.17
CA ARG A 26 8.46 -18.14 9.83
C ARG A 26 7.08 -18.82 9.89
N SER A 27 6.83 -19.69 10.87
CA SER A 27 5.53 -20.31 11.14
C SER A 27 4.47 -19.26 11.49
N ASP A 28 4.79 -18.41 12.44
CA ASP A 28 3.86 -17.40 12.99
C ASP A 28 3.55 -16.35 11.93
N LYS A 29 4.55 -15.95 11.13
CA LYS A 29 4.36 -15.04 10.00
C LYS A 29 3.34 -15.58 9.00
N ARG A 30 3.31 -16.89 8.77
CA ARG A 30 2.34 -17.50 7.85
C ARG A 30 0.93 -17.39 8.41
N LEU A 31 0.74 -17.75 9.68
CA LEU A 31 -0.56 -17.67 10.36
C LEU A 31 -1.08 -16.23 10.41
N ILE A 32 -0.23 -15.28 10.82
CA ILE A 32 -0.56 -13.86 10.88
C ILE A 32 -0.94 -13.32 9.49
N LEU A 33 -0.25 -13.75 8.43
CA LEU A 33 -0.57 -13.35 7.07
C LEU A 33 -1.91 -13.93 6.59
N ASP A 34 -2.22 -15.17 6.94
CA ASP A 34 -3.48 -15.83 6.56
C ASP A 34 -4.67 -15.14 7.23
N GLU A 35 -4.56 -14.86 8.53
CA GLU A 35 -5.56 -14.10 9.29
C GLU A 35 -5.73 -12.68 8.75
N PHE A 36 -4.61 -12.00 8.46
CA PHE A 36 -4.65 -10.65 7.91
C PHE A 36 -5.34 -10.60 6.54
N VAL A 37 -5.10 -11.58 5.67
CA VAL A 37 -5.80 -11.71 4.38
C VAL A 37 -7.29 -11.97 4.58
N ALA A 38 -7.67 -12.84 5.52
CA ALA A 38 -9.06 -13.14 5.82
C ALA A 38 -9.83 -11.92 6.35
N VAL A 39 -9.22 -11.13 7.23
CA VAL A 39 -9.85 -9.94 7.85
C VAL A 39 -9.91 -8.76 6.86
N THR A 40 -8.84 -8.55 6.09
CA THR A 40 -8.73 -7.38 5.22
C THR A 40 -9.25 -7.61 3.79
N GLY A 41 -9.40 -8.87 3.36
CA GLY A 41 -9.70 -9.23 1.98
C GLY A 41 -8.59 -8.87 0.98
N TYR A 42 -7.39 -8.51 1.46
CA TYR A 42 -6.28 -8.17 0.58
C TYR A 42 -5.70 -9.41 -0.09
N HIS A 43 -5.25 -9.24 -1.34
CA HIS A 43 -4.46 -10.27 -1.98
C HIS A 43 -3.16 -10.50 -1.20
N ARG A 44 -2.75 -11.76 -1.02
CA ARG A 44 -1.59 -12.17 -0.20
C ARG A 44 -0.32 -11.37 -0.51
N LYS A 45 -0.05 -11.11 -1.80
CA LYS A 45 1.12 -10.32 -2.24
C LYS A 45 1.07 -8.88 -1.74
N HIS A 46 -0.12 -8.28 -1.74
CA HIS A 46 -0.34 -6.93 -1.23
C HIS A 46 -0.25 -6.91 0.29
N ALA A 47 -0.83 -7.89 0.98
CA ALA A 47 -0.70 -8.04 2.43
C ALA A 47 0.75 -8.15 2.90
N ILE A 48 1.58 -8.98 2.24
CA ILE A 48 3.02 -9.07 2.53
C ILE A 48 3.69 -7.70 2.37
N ARG A 49 3.34 -6.96 1.31
CA ARG A 49 3.90 -5.62 1.07
C ARG A 49 3.57 -4.69 2.23
N VAL A 50 2.29 -4.62 2.62
CA VAL A 50 1.82 -3.80 3.75
C VAL A 50 2.53 -4.18 5.05
N LEU A 51 2.59 -5.47 5.38
CA LEU A 51 3.19 -5.95 6.63
C LEU A 51 4.72 -5.80 6.68
N ARG A 52 5.41 -5.86 5.52
CA ARG A 52 6.85 -5.63 5.42
C ARG A 52 7.25 -4.16 5.32
N GLN A 53 6.34 -3.28 4.90
CA GLN A 53 6.67 -1.88 4.72
C GLN A 53 6.96 -1.27 6.11
N ARG A 54 8.23 -0.91 6.36
CA ARG A 54 8.56 0.00 7.46
C ARG A 54 7.81 1.31 7.19
N ALA A 55 7.45 2.04 8.24
CA ALA A 55 6.80 3.35 8.18
C ALA A 55 7.70 4.44 7.53
N SER A 56 8.53 4.09 6.55
CA SER A 56 8.96 5.02 5.53
C SER A 56 7.70 5.50 4.84
N LYS A 57 7.30 6.74 5.17
CA LYS A 57 6.31 7.54 4.46
C LYS A 57 6.33 7.11 3.01
N ILE A 58 5.21 6.59 2.51
CA ILE A 58 4.99 6.44 1.06
C ILE A 58 5.45 7.79 0.50
N PRO A 59 6.52 7.88 -0.33
CA PRO A 59 6.86 9.15 -0.94
C PRO A 59 5.63 9.53 -1.74
N GLY A 60 4.87 10.47 -1.19
CA GLY A 60 3.57 10.87 -1.70
C GLY A 60 3.82 11.30 -3.12
N ASN A 61 3.18 10.57 -4.04
CA ASN A 61 3.12 10.91 -5.44
C ASN A 61 4.46 11.42 -6.00
N LYS A 62 5.33 10.51 -6.48
CA LYS A 62 6.29 10.90 -7.52
C LYS A 62 5.45 11.34 -8.73
N ARG A 63 4.92 12.56 -8.68
CA ARG A 63 4.49 13.29 -9.85
C ARG A 63 5.74 13.29 -10.70
N HIS A 64 5.77 12.45 -11.73
CA HIS A 64 6.77 12.55 -12.77
C HIS A 64 6.82 14.04 -13.10
N SER A 65 7.99 14.68 -12.95
CA SER A 65 8.10 16.07 -13.36
C SER A 65 7.61 16.10 -14.80
N LEU A 66 6.59 16.92 -15.08
CA LEU A 66 6.11 17.10 -16.45
C LEU A 66 7.34 17.48 -17.28
N ARG A 67 7.84 16.52 -18.06
CA ARG A 67 9.11 16.62 -18.77
C ARG A 67 9.00 17.57 -19.96
N TYR A 68 7.76 17.93 -20.32
CA TYR A 68 7.40 18.71 -21.47
C TYR A 68 6.56 19.89 -21.01
N GLY A 69 7.00 21.10 -21.36
CA GLY A 69 6.37 22.36 -21.00
C GLY A 69 5.37 22.82 -22.06
N GLY A 70 4.99 24.10 -21.99
CA GLY A 70 4.09 24.71 -22.97
C GLY A 70 4.65 24.70 -24.40
N ASP A 71 5.98 24.69 -24.55
CA ASP A 71 6.69 24.59 -25.82
C ASP A 71 6.33 23.34 -26.62
N VAL A 72 6.25 22.18 -25.96
CA VAL A 72 5.87 20.92 -26.61
C VAL A 72 4.38 20.92 -26.97
N ARG A 73 3.54 21.58 -26.17
CA ARG A 73 2.12 21.74 -26.49
C ARG A 73 1.93 22.61 -27.73
N GLU A 74 2.62 23.73 -27.84
CA GLU A 74 2.55 24.61 -29.03
C GLU A 74 3.08 23.90 -30.28
N ALA A 75 4.18 23.14 -30.17
CA ALA A 75 4.69 22.34 -31.28
C ALA A 75 3.68 21.30 -31.78
N LEU A 76 2.92 20.67 -30.87
CA LEU A 76 1.85 19.74 -31.24
C LEU A 76 0.65 20.42 -31.90
N VAL A 77 0.32 21.66 -31.53
CA VAL A 77 -0.74 22.45 -32.18
C VAL A 77 -0.36 22.84 -33.60
N VAL A 78 0.92 23.12 -33.87
CA VAL A 78 1.40 23.44 -35.22
C VAL A 78 1.50 22.21 -36.11
N LEU A 79 1.75 21.03 -35.52
CA LEU A 79 1.92 19.77 -36.26
C LEU A 79 0.58 19.13 -36.70
N TRP A 80 -0.53 19.46 -36.05
CA TRP A 80 -1.86 18.89 -36.28
C TRP A 80 -2.76 19.82 -37.08
#